data_AF-A0A183TIP5-F1
#
_entry.id   AF-A0A183TIP5-F1
#
_cell.length_a   1.000
_cell.length_b   1.000
_cell.length_c   1.000
_cell.angle_alpha   90.00
_cell.angle_beta   90.00
_cell.angle_gamma   90.00
#
_symmetry.space_group_name_H-M   'P 1'
#
loop_
_entity.id
_entity.type
_entity.pdbx_description
1 polymer ?
#
loop_
_entity_poly.entity_id
_entity_poly.type
_entity_poly.pdbx_seq_one_letter_code
_entity_poly.pdbx_strand_id
1 'polypeptide(L)'
;LPVGTQVCLLELRPGDGATFCRAAGTSATVIRRGACVHDLETLRQRQSDLLSAGGLGDEFTCSVQVSSTRREIRLLPTCVVVVGQVSNEHHDKEKYRKFGEKNWHGIKQRSGLYQKKTGRFGRKIHPVEPVLDCTEELPPPALIQAKFTLPDIPEFIRQHEREVYSDLLQIRRPRIRPVPGPNNALPHTLAPFTWRHN
;
A
#
# COMPACT_ATOMS: atom_id res chain seq x y z
N LEU A 1 -10.63 -22.29 -3.95
CA LEU A 1 -11.51 -22.07 -2.79
C LEU A 1 -12.85 -21.50 -3.27
N PRO A 2 -13.98 -21.82 -2.63
CA PRO A 2 -15.26 -21.21 -2.98
C PRO A 2 -15.28 -19.73 -2.62
N VAL A 3 -16.12 -18.97 -3.33
CA VAL A 3 -16.38 -17.56 -2.99
C VAL A 3 -17.03 -17.49 -1.60
N GLY A 4 -16.65 -16.49 -0.81
CA GLY A 4 -17.08 -16.31 0.59
C GLY A 4 -16.17 -16.98 1.62
N THR A 5 -15.19 -17.79 1.20
CA THR A 5 -14.24 -18.43 2.12
C THR A 5 -13.39 -17.36 2.83
N GLN A 6 -13.24 -17.50 4.16
CA GLN A 6 -12.29 -16.71 4.94
C GLN A 6 -10.89 -17.31 4.82
N VAL A 7 -9.90 -16.46 4.58
CA VAL A 7 -8.51 -16.81 4.33
C VAL A 7 -7.56 -15.86 5.06
N CYS A 8 -6.37 -16.34 5.42
CA CYS A 8 -5.29 -15.58 6.03
C CYS A 8 -3.94 -15.99 5.41
N LEU A 9 -2.85 -15.32 5.81
CA LEU A 9 -1.49 -15.62 5.34
C LEU A 9 -1.41 -15.65 3.80
N LEU A 10 -1.87 -14.57 3.16
CA LEU A 10 -1.95 -14.48 1.72
C LEU A 10 -0.57 -14.31 1.09
N GLU A 11 -0.29 -15.11 0.09
CA GLU A 11 0.78 -14.90 -0.86
C GLU A 11 0.35 -13.92 -1.96
N LEU A 12 1.10 -12.83 -2.15
CA LEU A 12 0.76 -11.83 -3.17
C LEU A 12 1.17 -12.27 -4.58
N ARG A 13 2.29 -12.98 -4.69
CA ARG A 13 2.82 -13.53 -5.95
C ARG A 13 3.29 -14.96 -5.72
N PRO A 14 3.13 -15.87 -6.69
CA PRO A 14 3.50 -17.27 -6.51
C PRO A 14 4.98 -17.42 -6.16
N GLY A 15 5.29 -18.07 -5.04
CA GLY A 15 6.65 -18.28 -4.53
C GLY A 15 7.17 -17.24 -3.55
N ASP A 16 6.51 -16.09 -3.36
CA ASP A 16 6.92 -15.07 -2.37
C ASP A 16 6.63 -15.51 -0.92
N GLY A 17 5.74 -16.49 -0.75
CA GLY A 17 5.20 -16.88 0.55
C GLY A 17 4.22 -15.86 1.13
N ALA A 18 3.72 -16.16 2.32
CA ALA A 18 2.72 -15.34 3.00
C ALA A 18 3.31 -13.98 3.41
N THR A 19 2.90 -12.92 2.73
CA THR A 19 3.35 -11.54 3.02
C THR A 19 2.22 -10.67 3.58
N PHE A 20 0.96 -11.04 3.32
CA PHE A 20 -0.22 -10.26 3.65
C PHE A 20 -1.16 -11.00 4.64
N CYS A 21 -1.98 -10.26 5.40
CA CYS A 21 -2.88 -10.80 6.45
C CYS A 21 -2.19 -11.74 7.46
N ARG A 22 -1.13 -11.24 8.12
CA ARG A 22 -0.32 -11.99 9.10
C ARG A 22 -0.53 -11.58 10.56
N ALA A 23 -1.13 -10.41 10.79
CA ALA A 23 -1.30 -9.89 12.14
C ALA A 23 -2.39 -10.67 12.91
N ALA A 24 -2.31 -10.65 14.23
CA ALA A 24 -3.26 -11.32 15.12
C ALA A 24 -4.71 -10.96 14.77
N GLY A 25 -5.59 -11.95 14.67
CA GLY A 25 -6.99 -11.76 14.32
C GLY A 25 -7.25 -11.23 12.90
N THR A 26 -6.26 -11.15 12.01
CA THR A 26 -6.52 -10.70 10.63
C THR A 26 -7.03 -11.82 9.73
N SER A 27 -7.92 -11.46 8.82
CA SER A 27 -8.51 -12.33 7.81
C SER A 27 -8.87 -11.53 6.57
N ALA A 28 -9.13 -12.25 5.49
CA ALA A 28 -9.63 -11.73 4.25
C ALA A 28 -10.69 -12.71 3.68
N THR A 29 -11.58 -12.24 2.81
CA THR A 29 -12.68 -13.02 2.24
C THR A 29 -12.56 -13.07 0.72
N VAL A 30 -12.66 -14.26 0.14
CA VAL A 30 -12.69 -14.41 -1.32
C VAL A 30 -14.00 -13.81 -1.87
N ILE A 31 -13.92 -12.73 -2.64
CA ILE A 31 -15.11 -12.03 -3.19
C ILE A 31 -15.46 -12.56 -4.57
N ARG A 32 -14.45 -12.74 -5.41
CA ARG A 32 -14.61 -13.11 -6.81
C ARG A 32 -13.62 -14.19 -7.17
N ARG A 33 -14.10 -15.13 -7.98
CA ARG A 33 -13.30 -16.15 -8.62
C ARG A 33 -13.61 -16.12 -10.11
N GLY A 34 -12.59 -15.92 -10.93
CA GLY A 34 -12.73 -15.98 -12.38
C GLY A 34 -13.18 -17.37 -12.86
N ALA A 35 -13.88 -17.41 -14.00
CA ALA A 35 -14.43 -18.64 -14.57
C ALA A 35 -13.33 -19.63 -15.01
N CYS A 36 -12.21 -19.10 -15.52
CA CYS A 36 -11.09 -19.87 -16.08
C CYS A 36 -9.98 -20.13 -15.06
N VAL A 37 -10.23 -19.89 -13.77
CA VAL A 37 -9.25 -20.09 -12.68
C VAL A 37 -8.68 -21.51 -12.61
N HIS A 38 -9.43 -22.49 -13.12
CA HIS A 38 -9.02 -23.90 -13.14
C HIS A 38 -8.03 -24.23 -14.27
N ASP A 39 -7.98 -23.43 -15.33
CA ASP A 39 -7.19 -23.70 -16.52
C ASP A 39 -5.79 -23.08 -16.39
N LEU A 40 -4.90 -23.81 -15.70
CA LEU A 40 -3.54 -23.37 -15.40
C LEU A 40 -2.61 -23.36 -16.62
N GLU A 41 -2.95 -24.08 -17.69
CA GLU A 41 -2.15 -24.16 -18.91
C GLU A 41 -2.34 -22.89 -19.74
N THR A 42 -3.61 -22.50 -19.98
CA THR A 42 -3.94 -21.25 -20.66
C THR A 42 -3.45 -20.03 -19.90
N LEU A 43 -3.53 -20.04 -18.55
CA LEU A 43 -2.97 -18.97 -17.73
C LEU A 43 -1.46 -18.84 -17.92
N ARG A 44 -0.71 -19.95 -17.91
CA ARG A 44 0.75 -19.94 -18.12
C ARG A 44 1.10 -19.44 -19.53
N GLN A 45 0.35 -19.86 -20.54
CA GLN A 45 0.55 -19.39 -21.91
C GLN A 45 0.31 -17.87 -22.02
N ARG A 46 -0.77 -17.37 -21.42
CA ARG A 46 -1.09 -15.93 -21.36
C ARG A 46 -0.05 -15.12 -20.59
N GLN A 47 0.52 -15.67 -19.51
CA GLN A 47 1.62 -15.02 -18.79
C GLN A 47 2.90 -14.96 -19.62
N SER A 48 3.17 -15.96 -20.46
CA SER A 48 4.36 -16.00 -21.32
C SER A 48 4.24 -15.17 -22.61
N ASP A 49 3.01 -14.86 -23.05
CA ASP A 49 2.75 -14.07 -24.24
C ASP A 49 3.12 -12.59 -24.00
N LEU A 50 4.40 -12.26 -24.19
CA LEU A 50 4.97 -10.91 -24.09
C LEU A 50 4.29 -9.86 -24.99
N LEU A 51 3.52 -10.29 -25.98
CA LEU A 51 2.81 -9.45 -26.96
C LEU A 51 1.38 -9.10 -26.52
N SER A 52 0.84 -9.74 -25.48
CA SER A 52 -0.46 -9.35 -24.92
C SER A 52 -0.29 -8.10 -24.06
N ALA A 53 -0.39 -6.92 -24.68
CA ALA A 53 -0.37 -5.62 -24.00
C ALA A 53 -1.59 -5.37 -23.07
N GLY A 54 -2.44 -6.37 -22.86
CA GLY A 54 -3.55 -6.33 -21.91
C GLY A 54 -3.22 -7.19 -20.69
N GLY A 55 -3.35 -6.63 -19.49
CA GLY A 55 -3.23 -7.36 -18.23
C GLY A 55 -4.15 -8.58 -18.18
N LEU A 56 -3.84 -9.54 -17.30
CA LEU A 56 -4.65 -10.75 -17.14
C LEU A 56 -6.10 -10.37 -16.85
N GLY A 57 -7.04 -10.90 -17.64
CA GLY A 57 -8.47 -10.64 -17.45
C GLY A 57 -8.99 -11.14 -16.09
N ASP A 58 -10.07 -10.53 -15.60
CA ASP A 58 -10.78 -10.93 -14.38
C ASP A 58 -11.24 -12.41 -14.38
N GLU A 59 -11.29 -13.02 -15.55
CA GLU A 59 -11.68 -14.41 -15.77
C GLU A 59 -10.64 -15.44 -15.29
N PHE A 60 -9.36 -15.06 -15.23
CA PHE A 60 -8.26 -15.93 -14.80
C PHE A 60 -7.81 -15.63 -13.36
N THR A 61 -8.33 -14.58 -12.74
CA THR A 61 -7.83 -14.06 -11.46
C THR A 61 -8.82 -14.28 -10.32
N CYS A 62 -8.33 -14.15 -9.09
CA CYS A 62 -9.14 -14.23 -7.88
C CYS A 62 -9.05 -12.91 -7.12
N SER A 63 -10.20 -12.35 -6.71
CA SER A 63 -10.23 -11.16 -5.84
C SER A 63 -10.54 -11.52 -4.41
N VAL A 64 -9.77 -10.95 -3.49
CA VAL A 64 -9.92 -11.13 -2.04
C VAL A 64 -10.10 -9.76 -1.38
N GLN A 65 -11.05 -9.63 -0.45
CA GLN A 65 -11.23 -8.44 0.39
C GLN A 65 -10.57 -8.61 1.74
N VAL A 66 -9.81 -7.62 2.18
CA VAL A 66 -9.31 -7.57 3.54
C VAL A 66 -10.42 -7.15 4.49
N SER A 67 -10.66 -7.90 5.58
CA SER A 67 -11.77 -7.62 6.49
C SER A 67 -11.64 -6.27 7.22
N SER A 68 -10.41 -5.82 7.51
CA SER A 68 -10.14 -4.59 8.26
C SER A 68 -10.21 -3.32 7.40
N THR A 69 -9.46 -3.28 6.30
CA THR A 69 -9.36 -2.08 5.43
C THR A 69 -10.40 -2.07 4.32
N ARG A 70 -11.14 -3.16 4.10
CA ARG A 70 -12.05 -3.39 2.96
C ARG A 70 -11.39 -3.23 1.59
N ARG A 71 -10.05 -3.24 1.55
CA ARG A 71 -9.27 -3.17 0.32
C ARG A 71 -9.42 -4.48 -0.44
N GLU A 72 -9.65 -4.37 -1.74
CA GLU A 72 -9.68 -5.52 -2.65
C GLU A 72 -8.28 -5.77 -3.22
N ILE A 73 -7.90 -7.04 -3.28
CA ILE A 73 -6.61 -7.50 -3.80
C ILE A 73 -6.89 -8.53 -4.88
N ARG A 74 -6.35 -8.32 -6.08
CA ARG A 74 -6.42 -9.26 -7.20
C ARG A 74 -5.15 -10.13 -7.19
N LEU A 75 -5.36 -11.43 -7.15
CA LEU A 75 -4.32 -12.45 -7.04
C LEU A 75 -4.39 -13.44 -8.21
N LEU A 76 -3.25 -14.05 -8.50
CA LEU A 76 -3.19 -15.22 -9.36
C LEU A 76 -3.77 -16.45 -8.64
N PRO A 77 -4.40 -17.38 -9.37
CA PRO A 77 -4.97 -18.59 -8.79
C PRO A 77 -3.91 -19.57 -8.30
N THR A 78 -2.65 -19.39 -8.70
CA THR A 78 -1.48 -20.13 -8.25
C THR A 78 -0.94 -19.66 -6.90
N CYS A 79 -1.33 -18.47 -6.41
CA CYS A 79 -0.93 -17.99 -5.09
C CYS A 79 -1.54 -18.84 -3.97
N VAL A 80 -0.70 -19.22 -3.00
CA VAL A 80 -1.09 -20.05 -1.86
C VAL A 80 -1.65 -19.17 -0.74
N VAL A 81 -2.70 -19.68 -0.10
CA VAL A 81 -3.36 -19.02 1.03
C VAL A 81 -3.74 -20.06 2.08
N VAL A 82 -3.90 -19.63 3.33
CA VAL A 82 -4.39 -20.47 4.42
C VAL A 82 -5.86 -20.17 4.67
N VAL A 83 -6.68 -21.19 4.88
CA VAL A 83 -8.11 -21.02 5.19
C VAL A 83 -8.28 -20.66 6.67
N GLY A 84 -9.08 -19.64 6.95
CA GLY A 84 -9.41 -19.19 8.30
C GLY A 84 -8.89 -17.79 8.64
N GLN A 85 -8.68 -17.55 9.94
CA GLN A 85 -8.24 -16.29 10.52
C GLN A 85 -6.96 -16.54 11.34
N VAL A 86 -6.10 -15.52 11.46
CA VAL A 86 -4.93 -15.62 12.34
C VAL A 86 -5.39 -15.69 13.80
N SER A 87 -4.73 -16.54 14.59
CA SER A 87 -5.01 -16.70 16.02
C SER A 87 -4.92 -15.39 16.82
N ASN A 88 -5.40 -15.44 18.06
CA ASN A 88 -5.45 -14.30 18.99
C ASN A 88 -6.34 -13.15 18.48
N GLU A 89 -7.62 -13.42 18.29
CA GLU A 89 -8.61 -12.46 17.78
C GLU A 89 -8.88 -11.29 18.74
N HIS A 90 -8.63 -11.49 20.04
CA HIS A 90 -8.89 -10.49 21.07
C HIS A 90 -7.67 -9.63 21.39
N HIS A 91 -6.58 -9.74 20.61
CA HIS A 91 -5.37 -8.97 20.81
C HIS A 91 -5.62 -7.44 20.84
N ASP A 92 -6.56 -6.95 20.04
CA ASP A 92 -6.94 -5.52 20.02
C ASP A 92 -7.58 -5.01 21.33
N LYS A 93 -8.14 -5.93 22.13
CA LYS A 93 -8.78 -5.61 23.42
C LYS A 93 -7.79 -5.65 24.59
N GLU A 94 -6.58 -6.16 24.37
CA GLU A 94 -5.55 -6.25 25.40
C GLU A 94 -5.07 -4.83 25.78
N LYS A 95 -5.08 -4.53 27.08
CA LYS A 95 -4.64 -3.24 27.63
C LYS A 95 -3.39 -3.44 28.46
N TYR A 96 -2.40 -2.56 28.27
CA TYR A 96 -1.27 -2.47 29.19
C TYR A 96 -1.77 -2.10 30.59
N ARG A 97 -1.41 -2.91 31.60
CA ARG A 97 -1.83 -2.74 33.00
C ARG A 97 -1.19 -1.52 33.64
N LYS A 98 0.09 -1.30 33.34
CA LYS A 98 0.87 -0.18 33.87
C LYS A 98 1.84 0.38 32.83
N PHE A 99 2.30 1.61 33.06
CA PHE A 99 3.26 2.27 32.19
C PHE A 99 4.54 1.44 31.96
N GLY A 100 5.09 0.81 33.02
CA GLY A 100 6.32 0.02 32.93
C GLY A 100 6.24 -1.23 32.06
N GLU A 101 5.04 -1.79 31.83
CA GLU A 101 4.85 -2.96 30.96
C GLU A 101 5.19 -2.65 29.50
N LYS A 102 4.95 -1.42 29.04
CA LYS A 102 5.38 -0.97 27.70
C LYS A 102 6.88 -1.08 27.48
N ASN A 103 7.68 -0.90 28.53
CA ASN A 103 9.13 -1.05 28.46
C ASN A 103 9.54 -2.52 28.27
N TRP A 104 8.79 -3.48 28.81
CA TRP A 104 9.02 -4.91 28.58
C TRP A 104 8.79 -5.29 27.10
N HIS A 105 7.86 -4.59 26.43
CA HIS A 105 7.66 -4.70 24.98
C HIS A 105 8.64 -3.84 24.15
N GLY A 106 9.65 -3.21 24.77
CA GLY A 106 10.66 -2.39 24.08
C GLY A 106 10.16 -1.02 23.60
N ILE A 107 8.98 -0.57 24.04
CA ILE A 107 8.39 0.71 23.62
C ILE A 107 8.88 1.83 24.53
N LYS A 108 9.72 2.73 23.99
CA LYS A 108 10.23 3.91 24.70
C LYS A 108 9.20 5.05 24.80
N GLN A 109 9.40 5.93 25.77
CA GLN A 109 8.62 7.17 25.90
C GLN A 109 8.81 8.07 24.68
N ARG A 110 7.74 8.78 24.31
CA ARG A 110 7.78 9.83 23.28
C ARG A 110 8.46 11.07 23.86
N SER A 111 9.01 11.91 22.99
CA SER A 111 9.61 13.19 23.38
C SER A 111 8.59 14.09 24.10
N GLY A 112 9.03 14.82 25.13
CA GLY A 112 8.25 15.88 25.77
C GLY A 112 8.19 17.19 24.98
N LEU A 113 8.74 17.23 23.76
CA LEU A 113 8.74 18.41 22.91
C LEU A 113 7.31 18.75 22.46
N TYR A 114 6.84 19.93 22.86
CA TYR A 114 5.55 20.43 22.44
C TYR A 114 5.55 20.84 20.95
N GLN A 115 4.55 20.39 20.20
CA GLN A 115 4.36 20.74 18.79
C GLN A 115 2.91 21.19 18.57
N LYS A 116 2.71 22.37 17.96
CA LYS A 116 1.37 22.87 17.62
C LYS A 116 0.75 21.97 16.54
N LYS A 117 -0.50 21.55 16.74
CA LYS A 117 -1.25 20.78 15.75
C LYS A 117 -1.49 21.64 14.50
N THR A 118 -1.14 21.10 13.33
CA THR A 118 -1.43 21.69 12.03
C THR A 118 -2.68 21.07 11.39
N GLY A 119 -3.09 21.53 10.20
CA GLY A 119 -4.24 20.99 9.46
C GLY A 119 -4.14 19.50 9.07
N ARG A 120 -2.97 18.86 9.25
CA ARG A 120 -2.77 17.42 9.03
C ARG A 120 -3.51 16.55 10.06
N PHE A 121 -3.68 17.02 11.30
CA PHE A 121 -4.20 16.22 12.40
C PHE A 121 -5.74 16.13 12.45
N GLY A 122 -6.45 16.90 11.64
CA GLY A 122 -7.91 16.79 11.51
C GLY A 122 -8.31 15.47 10.84
N ARG A 123 -9.50 14.96 11.18
CA ARG A 123 -10.10 13.77 10.53
C ARG A 123 -10.13 13.97 9.01
N LYS A 124 -9.63 12.98 8.26
CA LYS A 124 -9.65 12.96 6.79
C LYS A 124 -10.59 11.85 6.33
N ILE A 125 -11.46 12.18 5.37
CA ILE A 125 -12.31 11.22 4.70
C ILE A 125 -11.67 10.99 3.33
N HIS A 126 -11.21 9.76 3.10
CA HIS A 126 -10.61 9.34 1.85
C HIS A 126 -11.57 8.42 1.10
N PRO A 127 -11.57 8.43 -0.24
CA PRO A 127 -12.24 7.39 -1.01
C PRO A 127 -11.61 6.02 -0.68
N VAL A 128 -12.36 4.95 -0.93
CA VAL A 128 -11.85 3.58 -0.79
C VAL A 128 -10.63 3.41 -1.70
N GLU A 129 -9.58 2.76 -1.17
CA GLU A 129 -8.38 2.51 -1.96
C GLU A 129 -8.70 1.66 -3.20
N PRO A 130 -8.10 1.95 -4.36
CA PRO A 130 -8.29 1.15 -5.55
C PRO A 130 -7.79 -0.29 -5.33
N VAL A 131 -8.27 -1.20 -6.18
CA VAL A 131 -7.88 -2.61 -6.17
C VAL A 131 -6.35 -2.71 -6.27
N LEU A 132 -5.75 -3.49 -5.38
CA LEU A 132 -4.33 -3.83 -5.48
C LEU A 132 -4.18 -5.00 -6.45
N ASP A 133 -3.66 -4.73 -7.65
CA ASP A 133 -3.36 -5.78 -8.61
C ASP A 133 -1.97 -6.36 -8.35
N CYS A 134 -1.89 -7.66 -8.06
CA CYS A 134 -0.64 -8.40 -7.86
C CYS A 134 -0.33 -9.35 -9.02
N THR A 135 -1.06 -9.26 -10.13
CA THR A 135 -0.86 -10.13 -11.30
C THR A 135 0.22 -9.63 -12.25
N GLU A 136 0.49 -8.32 -12.23
CA GLU A 136 1.55 -7.71 -13.03
C GLU A 136 2.91 -7.92 -12.36
N GLU A 137 3.87 -8.47 -13.11
CA GLU A 137 5.26 -8.44 -12.69
C GLU A 137 5.76 -7.00 -12.79
N LEU A 138 6.21 -6.45 -11.65
CA LEU A 138 6.92 -5.18 -11.63
C LEU A 138 8.11 -5.29 -12.59
N PRO A 139 8.29 -4.34 -13.53
CA PRO A 139 9.41 -4.40 -14.45
C PRO A 139 10.72 -4.45 -13.64
N PRO A 140 11.67 -5.32 -14.02
CA PRO A 140 12.93 -5.43 -13.31
C PRO A 140 13.63 -4.06 -13.31
N PRO A 141 14.26 -3.66 -12.18
CA PRO A 141 14.83 -2.32 -12.02
C PRO A 141 15.96 -1.99 -13.02
N ALA A 142 16.45 -2.99 -13.75
CA ALA A 142 17.47 -2.84 -14.77
C ALA A 142 16.96 -2.35 -16.14
N LEU A 143 15.63 -2.32 -16.36
CA LEU A 143 15.08 -1.79 -17.60
C LEU A 143 15.04 -0.26 -17.56
N ILE A 144 15.93 0.38 -18.32
CA ILE A 144 15.81 1.82 -18.62
C ILE A 144 14.60 1.99 -19.53
N GLN A 145 13.48 2.44 -18.96
CA GLN A 145 12.29 2.77 -19.74
C GLN A 145 12.51 4.12 -20.44
N ALA A 146 13.21 4.10 -21.58
CA ALA A 146 13.42 5.28 -22.41
C ALA A 146 12.13 5.61 -23.17
N LYS A 147 11.53 6.77 -22.88
CA LYS A 147 10.44 7.32 -23.70
C LYS A 147 11.04 8.03 -24.89
N PHE A 148 10.96 7.43 -26.06
CA PHE A 148 11.38 8.06 -27.32
C PHE A 148 10.29 9.00 -27.81
N THR A 149 10.64 10.23 -28.16
CA THR A 149 9.77 11.14 -28.90
C THR A 149 10.00 10.93 -30.39
N LEU A 150 8.97 10.55 -31.15
CA LEU A 150 9.05 10.48 -32.61
C LEU A 150 9.31 11.91 -33.19
N PRO A 151 10.16 12.05 -34.22
CA PRO A 151 10.66 13.35 -34.68
C PRO A 151 9.61 14.24 -35.38
N ASP A 152 8.46 13.69 -35.78
CA ASP A 152 7.49 14.39 -36.63
C ASP A 152 6.54 15.34 -35.90
N ILE A 153 6.60 15.40 -34.57
CA ILE A 153 5.68 16.20 -33.76
C ILE A 153 6.29 17.58 -33.46
N PRO A 154 5.61 18.70 -33.83
CA PRO A 154 6.06 20.06 -33.51
C PRO A 154 6.40 20.26 -32.03
N GLU A 155 7.45 21.06 -31.75
CA GLU A 155 7.97 21.24 -30.39
C GLU A 155 6.95 21.76 -29.37
N PHE A 156 6.02 22.60 -29.81
CA PHE A 156 4.96 23.13 -28.95
C PHE A 156 4.01 22.01 -28.45
N ILE A 157 3.66 21.06 -29.32
CA ILE A 157 2.82 19.90 -28.95
C ILE A 157 3.61 19.00 -27.99
N ARG A 158 4.91 18.82 -28.24
CA ARG A 158 5.81 18.06 -27.36
C ARG A 158 5.93 18.70 -25.97
N GLN A 159 5.98 20.03 -25.86
CA GLN A 159 5.99 20.74 -24.58
C GLN A 159 4.68 20.54 -23.82
N HIS A 160 3.54 20.71 -24.51
CA HIS A 160 2.23 20.52 -23.92
C HIS A 160 2.00 19.08 -23.45
N GLU A 161 2.38 18.08 -24.26
CA GLU A 161 2.30 16.67 -23.86
C GLU A 161 3.21 16.33 -22.69
N ARG A 162 4.39 16.96 -22.58
CA ARG A 162 5.29 16.82 -21.42
C ARG A 162 4.67 17.41 -20.16
N GLU A 163 4.03 18.57 -20.26
CA GLU A 163 3.32 19.22 -19.15
C GLU A 163 2.13 18.35 -18.71
N VAL A 164 1.27 17.96 -19.65
CA VAL A 164 0.12 17.09 -19.41
C VAL A 164 0.56 15.74 -18.83
N TYR A 165 1.62 15.13 -19.36
CA TYR A 165 2.16 13.88 -18.84
C TYR A 165 2.78 14.03 -17.44
N SER A 166 3.45 15.16 -17.17
CA SER A 166 3.98 15.47 -15.83
C SER A 166 2.87 15.64 -14.79
N ASP A 167 1.72 16.17 -15.20
CA ASP A 167 0.54 16.32 -14.36
C ASP A 167 -0.24 15.00 -14.20
N LEU A 168 -0.36 14.21 -15.27
CA LEU A 168 -1.04 12.90 -15.28
C LEU A 168 -0.29 11.83 -14.48
N LEU A 169 1.04 11.90 -14.44
CA LEU A 169 1.85 10.86 -13.80
C LEU A 169 1.59 10.70 -12.31
N GLN A 170 0.89 11.65 -11.66
CA GLN A 170 0.70 11.66 -10.20
C GLN A 170 1.97 11.23 -9.45
N ILE A 171 3.16 11.53 -9.99
CA ILE A 171 4.38 11.51 -9.19
C ILE A 171 3.99 12.43 -8.08
N ARG A 172 3.79 11.89 -6.87
CA ARG A 172 3.53 12.71 -5.70
C ARG A 172 4.62 13.74 -5.75
N ARG A 173 4.27 15.00 -6.08
CA ARG A 173 5.24 16.09 -6.06
C ARG A 173 5.98 15.87 -4.76
N PRO A 174 7.30 15.64 -4.77
CA PRO A 174 8.02 15.36 -3.54
C PRO A 174 7.58 16.47 -2.60
N ARG A 175 6.91 16.09 -1.49
CA ARG A 175 6.38 17.10 -0.57
C ARG A 175 7.54 18.02 -0.32
N ILE A 176 7.42 19.30 -0.70
CA ILE A 176 8.48 20.28 -0.46
C ILE A 176 8.81 20.11 1.01
N ARG A 177 9.98 19.52 1.30
CA ARG A 177 10.42 19.39 2.66
C ARG A 177 10.57 20.84 3.09
N PRO A 178 9.85 21.31 4.12
CA PRO A 178 10.06 22.67 4.58
C PRO A 178 11.56 22.79 4.83
N VAL A 179 12.24 23.65 4.07
CA VAL A 179 13.65 23.94 4.32
C VAL A 179 13.64 24.55 5.71
N PRO A 180 14.21 23.89 6.73
CA PRO A 180 14.18 24.44 8.06
C PRO A 180 14.99 25.74 8.00
N GLY A 181 14.31 26.88 8.14
CA GLY A 181 14.99 28.15 8.36
C GLY A 181 15.79 28.10 9.67
N PRO A 182 16.57 29.13 9.99
CA PRO A 182 17.19 29.25 11.31
C PRO A 182 16.11 29.03 12.39
N ASN A 183 16.35 28.07 13.29
CA ASN A 183 15.41 27.60 14.32
C ASN A 183 14.08 27.00 13.81
N ASN A 184 14.05 26.28 12.68
CA ASN A 184 12.82 25.63 12.17
C ASN A 184 11.64 26.60 11.94
N ALA A 185 11.92 27.89 11.67
CA ALA A 185 10.90 28.96 11.65
C ALA A 185 10.11 29.13 12.97
N LEU A 186 10.62 28.60 14.08
CA LEU A 186 10.15 28.94 15.41
C LEU A 186 10.58 30.37 15.72
N PRO A 187 9.72 31.21 16.35
CA PRO A 187 10.13 32.52 16.80
C PRO A 187 11.30 32.34 17.77
N HIS A 188 12.47 32.85 17.40
CA HIS A 188 13.69 32.88 18.22
C HIS A 188 13.52 33.69 19.52
N THR A 189 12.37 34.38 19.66
CA THR A 189 11.97 35.22 20.79
C THR A 189 11.06 34.52 21.80
N LEU A 190 10.66 33.25 21.59
CA LEU A 190 9.91 32.53 22.61
C LEU A 190 10.82 32.24 23.81
N ALA A 191 10.44 32.77 24.98
CA ALA A 191 11.13 32.47 26.22
C ALA A 191 11.20 30.95 26.42
N PRO A 192 12.36 30.38 26.79
CA PRO A 192 12.45 28.96 27.09
C PRO A 192 11.47 28.64 28.22
N PHE A 193 10.51 27.78 27.93
CA PHE A 193 9.56 27.29 28.93
C PHE A 193 10.36 26.52 30.00
N THR A 194 10.45 27.10 31.19
CA THR A 194 11.05 26.47 32.36
C THR A 194 9.94 26.15 33.34
N TRP A 195 9.88 24.90 33.79
CA TRP A 195 9.03 24.53 34.93
C TRP A 195 9.57 25.25 36.17
N ARG A 196 8.94 26.36 36.56
CA ARG A 196 9.14 26.94 37.89
C ARG A 196 8.05 26.37 38.79
N HIS A 197 8.45 25.48 39.69
CA HIS A 197 7.66 25.16 40.87
C HIS A 197 7.70 26.39 41.78
N ASN A 198 6.56 27.05 41.95
CA ASN A 198 6.30 27.90 43.11
C ASN A 198 5.44 27.10 44.08
#